data_AF-A0A6P7HDP6-F1
#
_entry.id   AF-A0A6P7HDP6-F1
#
_cell.length_a   1.000
_cell.length_b   1.000
_cell.length_c   1.000
_cell.angle_alpha   90.00
_cell.angle_beta   90.00
_cell.angle_gamma   90.00
#
_symmetry.space_group_name_H-M   'P 1'
#
loop_
_entity.id
_entity.type
_entity.pdbx_description
1 polymer ?
#
loop_
_entity_poly.entity_id
_entity_poly.type
_entity_poly.pdbx_seq_one_letter_code
_entity_poly.pdbx_strand_id
1 'polypeptide(L)'
;MTSVYDTHNLIITMGEDFNYQDAATWFKNLDKLISYANLRQSNGSRYNLIYSTPSCYVKAIYDETKGKKKWYVKQDDFFPYASDPHAFWTGYFTSRPTLKRFEREGNNFLQVCKQLYSLADLDPVDRVDLNALREAMGVMQHHDAITGTEKQHVANDYARILSNGIKECEWITATAL
;
A
#
# COMPACT_ATOMS: atom_id res chain seq x y z
N MET A 1 18.96 -22.52 -11.29
CA MET A 1 18.68 -21.33 -10.47
C MET A 1 18.90 -20.09 -11.31
N THR A 2 18.14 -19.03 -11.10
CA THR A 2 18.44 -17.74 -11.73
C THR A 2 19.73 -17.16 -11.18
N SER A 3 20.36 -16.23 -11.89
CA SER A 3 21.60 -15.58 -11.43
C SER A 3 21.40 -14.65 -10.22
N VAL A 4 20.15 -14.26 -9.93
CA VAL A 4 19.83 -13.25 -8.90
C VAL A 4 18.99 -13.81 -7.75
N TYR A 5 18.12 -14.80 -8.01
CA TYR A 5 17.28 -15.43 -6.99
C TYR A 5 17.70 -16.86 -6.68
N ASP A 6 17.53 -17.21 -5.41
CA ASP A 6 17.97 -18.44 -4.76
C ASP A 6 17.05 -19.66 -4.95
N THR A 7 15.92 -19.50 -5.67
CA THR A 7 14.88 -20.54 -5.82
C THR A 7 14.51 -20.76 -7.28
N HIS A 8 13.74 -21.81 -7.54
CA HIS A 8 13.18 -22.08 -8.87
C HIS A 8 11.83 -21.38 -9.11
N ASN A 9 11.31 -20.71 -8.08
CA ASN A 9 10.09 -19.94 -8.16
C ASN A 9 10.43 -18.48 -8.48
N LEU A 10 9.81 -17.94 -9.54
CA LEU A 10 9.96 -16.54 -9.95
C LEU A 10 8.61 -15.84 -9.94
N ILE A 11 8.60 -14.63 -9.38
CA ILE A 11 7.46 -13.74 -9.48
C ILE A 11 7.65 -12.81 -10.67
N ILE A 12 6.62 -12.71 -11.51
CA ILE A 12 6.53 -11.73 -12.59
C ILE A 12 5.28 -10.90 -12.32
N THR A 13 5.48 -9.62 -11.98
CA THR A 13 4.40 -8.67 -11.69
C THR A 13 3.83 -8.14 -13.00
N MET A 14 2.81 -8.81 -13.53
CA MET A 14 2.14 -8.44 -14.78
C MET A 14 1.18 -7.27 -14.55
N GLY A 15 1.69 -6.04 -14.49
CA GLY A 15 0.91 -4.84 -14.25
C GLY A 15 1.76 -3.58 -14.17
N GLU A 16 1.10 -2.43 -14.04
CA GLU A 16 1.68 -1.09 -13.87
C GLU A 16 0.58 -0.15 -13.32
N ASP A 17 0.87 1.12 -13.09
CA ASP A 17 -0.05 2.16 -12.63
C ASP A 17 -1.32 2.18 -13.50
N PHE A 18 -2.47 1.97 -12.83
CA PHE A 18 -3.80 2.02 -13.45
C PHE A 18 -4.01 1.08 -14.66
N ASN A 19 -3.23 -0.01 -14.76
CA ASN A 19 -3.48 -1.09 -15.70
C ASN A 19 -4.78 -1.85 -15.36
N TYR A 20 -5.18 -2.77 -16.26
CA TYR A 20 -6.40 -3.61 -16.15
C TYR A 20 -7.74 -2.86 -16.25
N GLN A 21 -7.77 -1.62 -16.72
CA GLN A 21 -9.04 -0.95 -17.10
C GLN A 21 -9.82 -1.73 -18.17
N ASP A 22 -9.11 -2.33 -19.13
CA ASP A 22 -9.63 -3.43 -19.97
C ASP A 22 -8.88 -4.73 -19.64
N ALA A 23 -9.33 -5.40 -18.58
CA ALA A 23 -8.74 -6.63 -18.10
C ALA A 23 -8.84 -7.79 -19.11
N ALA A 24 -9.86 -7.80 -19.96
CA ALA A 24 -10.08 -8.90 -20.92
C ALA A 24 -8.92 -9.01 -21.92
N THR A 25 -8.40 -7.88 -22.38
CA THR A 25 -7.24 -7.84 -23.28
C THR A 25 -5.98 -8.41 -22.62
N TRP A 26 -5.76 -8.14 -21.33
CA TRP A 26 -4.65 -8.71 -20.57
C TRP A 26 -4.79 -10.23 -20.41
N PHE A 27 -5.91 -10.69 -19.85
CA PHE A 27 -6.12 -12.11 -19.57
C PHE A 27 -6.12 -12.97 -20.83
N LYS A 28 -6.71 -12.50 -21.94
CA LYS A 28 -6.68 -13.20 -23.23
C LYS A 28 -5.25 -13.48 -23.72
N ASN A 29 -4.33 -12.55 -23.50
CA ASN A 29 -2.94 -12.72 -23.93
C ASN A 29 -2.12 -13.53 -22.92
N LEU A 30 -2.37 -13.35 -21.63
CA LEU A 30 -1.76 -14.16 -20.57
C LEU A 30 -2.14 -15.64 -20.67
N ASP A 31 -3.40 -15.95 -20.97
CA ASP A 31 -3.87 -17.33 -21.17
C ASP A 31 -3.13 -18.01 -22.33
N LYS A 32 -2.98 -17.29 -23.45
CA LYS A 32 -2.19 -17.78 -24.60
C LYS A 32 -0.73 -17.98 -24.21
N LEU A 33 -0.12 -17.00 -23.53
CA LEU A 33 1.27 -17.08 -23.10
C LEU A 33 1.50 -18.30 -22.20
N ILE A 34 0.68 -18.48 -21.17
CA ILE A 34 0.73 -19.61 -20.25
C ILE A 34 0.55 -20.93 -21.01
N SER A 35 -0.49 -21.02 -21.85
CA SER A 35 -0.80 -22.23 -22.61
C SER A 35 0.35 -22.63 -23.52
N TYR A 36 0.82 -21.72 -24.38
CA TYR A 36 1.88 -22.04 -25.33
C TYR A 36 3.25 -22.23 -24.68
N ALA A 37 3.57 -21.51 -23.60
CA ALA A 37 4.81 -21.72 -22.85
C ALA A 37 4.83 -23.11 -22.19
N ASN A 38 3.72 -23.52 -21.58
CA ASN A 38 3.61 -24.82 -20.91
C ASN A 38 3.56 -25.99 -21.91
N LEU A 39 2.93 -25.82 -23.07
CA LEU A 39 2.96 -26.84 -24.13
C LEU A 39 4.39 -27.18 -24.58
N ARG A 40 5.32 -26.22 -24.55
CA ARG A 40 6.74 -26.47 -24.90
C ARG A 40 7.46 -27.39 -23.91
N GLN A 41 6.87 -27.74 -22.77
CA GLN A 41 7.42 -28.76 -21.88
C GLN A 41 7.51 -30.13 -22.58
N SER A 42 6.60 -30.43 -23.52
CA SER A 42 6.71 -31.63 -24.37
C SER A 42 7.97 -31.64 -25.23
N ASN A 43 8.54 -30.46 -25.49
CA ASN A 43 9.75 -30.26 -26.30
C ASN A 43 10.97 -29.93 -25.42
N GLY A 44 10.93 -30.30 -24.14
CA GLY A 44 12.06 -30.17 -23.21
C GLY A 44 12.19 -28.82 -22.49
N SER A 45 11.21 -27.91 -22.62
CA SER A 45 11.16 -26.71 -21.78
C SER A 45 11.03 -27.10 -20.30
N ARG A 46 11.79 -26.43 -19.43
CA ARG A 46 11.74 -26.62 -17.97
C ARG A 46 10.89 -25.55 -17.26
N TYR A 47 10.24 -24.69 -18.01
CA TYR A 47 9.44 -23.58 -17.47
C TYR A 47 7.98 -23.98 -17.34
N ASN A 48 7.40 -23.63 -16.20
CA ASN A 48 5.98 -23.75 -15.92
C ASN A 48 5.44 -22.39 -15.49
N LEU A 49 4.53 -21.84 -16.28
CA LEU A 49 3.89 -20.56 -16.02
C LEU A 49 2.49 -20.82 -15.45
N ILE A 50 2.09 -20.06 -14.45
CA ILE A 50 0.76 -20.11 -13.84
C ILE A 50 0.32 -18.70 -13.46
N TYR A 51 -0.99 -18.48 -13.40
CA TYR A 51 -1.50 -17.39 -12.58
C TYR A 51 -1.19 -17.68 -11.12
N SER A 52 -0.84 -16.63 -10.38
CA SER A 52 -0.46 -16.73 -8.99
C SER A 52 -0.77 -15.43 -8.26
N THR A 53 -0.52 -15.41 -6.96
CA THR A 53 -0.60 -14.24 -6.10
C THR A 53 0.70 -14.13 -5.30
N PRO A 54 1.02 -12.95 -4.71
CA PRO A 54 2.20 -12.80 -3.87
C PRO A 54 2.25 -13.82 -2.71
N SER A 55 1.10 -14.16 -2.12
CA SER A 55 1.03 -15.17 -1.04
C SER A 55 1.33 -16.58 -1.55
N CYS A 56 0.80 -16.97 -2.71
CA CYS A 56 1.14 -18.24 -3.35
C CYS A 56 2.62 -18.34 -3.69
N TYR A 57 3.22 -17.25 -4.17
CA TYR A 57 4.65 -17.18 -4.47
C TYR A 57 5.53 -17.40 -3.24
N VAL A 58 5.28 -16.65 -2.16
CA VAL A 58 6.05 -16.79 -0.91
C VAL A 58 5.85 -18.18 -0.30
N LYS A 59 4.65 -18.77 -0.41
CA LYS A 59 4.40 -20.16 0.00
C LYS A 59 5.25 -21.15 -0.81
N ALA A 60 5.34 -20.99 -2.13
CA ALA A 60 6.15 -21.86 -2.99
C ALA A 60 7.64 -21.78 -2.64
N ILE A 61 8.16 -20.58 -2.37
CA ILE A 61 9.53 -20.40 -1.84
C ILE A 61 9.70 -21.15 -0.52
N TYR A 62 8.76 -20.97 0.41
CA TYR A 62 8.83 -21.62 1.72
C TYR A 62 8.83 -23.14 1.58
N ASP A 63 7.92 -23.72 0.78
CA ASP A 63 7.83 -25.17 0.58
C ASP A 63 9.08 -25.75 -0.10
N GLU A 64 9.68 -25.01 -1.04
CA GLU A 64 10.95 -25.41 -1.68
C GLU A 64 12.10 -25.44 -0.67
N THR A 65 12.16 -24.46 0.23
CA THR A 65 13.34 -24.16 1.06
C THR A 65 13.26 -24.60 2.51
N LYS A 66 12.07 -24.95 3.01
CA LYS A 66 11.83 -25.37 4.41
C LYS A 66 12.76 -26.52 4.80
N GLY A 67 13.54 -26.31 5.85
CA GLY A 67 14.50 -27.28 6.38
C GLY A 67 15.77 -27.47 5.54
N LYS A 68 15.90 -26.75 4.42
CA LYS A 68 17.03 -26.89 3.48
C LYS A 68 17.87 -25.62 3.36
N LYS A 69 17.24 -24.45 3.48
CA LYS A 69 17.90 -23.15 3.33
C LYS A 69 17.73 -22.30 4.58
N LYS A 70 18.79 -21.57 4.93
CA LYS A 70 18.75 -20.45 5.87
C LYS A 70 18.82 -19.15 5.08
N TRP A 71 17.96 -18.20 5.41
CA TRP A 71 17.92 -16.88 4.77
C TRP A 71 18.83 -15.91 5.49
N TYR A 72 19.42 -14.98 4.75
CA TYR A 72 20.11 -13.84 5.35
C TYR A 72 19.11 -12.94 6.07
N VAL A 73 19.51 -12.41 7.23
CA VAL A 73 18.68 -11.53 8.05
C VAL A 73 19.13 -10.09 7.84
N LYS A 74 18.26 -9.26 7.28
CA LYS A 74 18.41 -7.79 7.20
C LYS A 74 17.77 -7.16 8.44
N GLN A 75 18.46 -6.24 9.11
CA GLN A 75 18.00 -5.64 10.37
C GLN A 75 17.64 -4.16 10.25
N ASP A 76 18.37 -3.38 9.45
CA ASP A 76 18.11 -1.93 9.31
C ASP A 76 17.06 -1.61 8.22
N ASP A 77 16.89 -0.33 7.92
CA ASP A 77 15.98 0.16 6.87
C ASP A 77 16.58 0.14 5.44
N PHE A 78 15.86 0.77 4.51
CA PHE A 78 16.27 1.01 3.13
C PHE A 78 16.32 2.52 2.80
N PHE A 79 16.61 3.37 3.79
CA PHE A 79 16.76 4.81 3.58
C PHE A 79 18.23 5.27 3.53
N PRO A 80 18.54 6.33 2.76
CA PRO A 80 17.69 6.97 1.77
C PRO A 80 17.61 6.17 0.46
N TYR A 81 16.47 6.24 -0.22
CA TYR A 81 16.33 5.70 -1.57
C TYR A 81 16.96 6.65 -2.61
N ALA A 82 17.64 6.07 -3.60
CA ALA A 82 18.10 6.77 -4.79
C ALA A 82 17.81 5.92 -6.03
N SER A 83 17.19 6.52 -7.05
CA SER A 83 16.93 5.85 -8.34
C SER A 83 18.17 5.83 -9.23
N ASP A 84 19.04 6.84 -9.08
CA ASP A 84 20.25 7.08 -9.88
C ASP A 84 21.37 7.64 -8.99
N PRO A 85 22.65 7.64 -9.42
CA PRO A 85 23.79 8.05 -8.59
C PRO A 85 23.68 9.44 -7.92
N HIS A 86 22.88 10.35 -8.49
CA HIS A 86 22.69 11.71 -7.99
C HIS A 86 21.21 12.08 -7.78
N ALA A 87 20.30 11.09 -7.75
CA ALA A 87 18.87 11.29 -7.57
C ALA A 87 18.40 10.67 -6.26
N PHE A 88 18.79 11.28 -5.12
CA PHE A 88 18.35 10.86 -3.79
C PHE A 88 16.97 11.44 -3.48
N TRP A 89 16.06 10.58 -3.03
CA TRP A 89 14.67 10.93 -2.76
C TRP A 89 14.50 11.39 -1.31
N THR A 90 15.28 12.38 -0.89
CA THR A 90 15.20 12.94 0.48
C THR A 90 14.40 14.24 0.55
N GLY A 91 14.07 14.83 -0.60
CA GLY A 91 13.27 16.07 -0.66
C GLY A 91 11.86 15.91 -0.09
N TYR A 92 11.20 14.77 -0.35
CA TYR A 92 9.83 14.51 0.12
C TYR A 92 9.73 14.38 1.65
N PHE A 93 10.86 14.23 2.37
CA PHE A 93 10.89 14.32 3.82
C PHE A 93 10.38 15.68 4.32
N THR A 94 10.52 16.73 3.50
CA THR A 94 10.12 18.11 3.85
C THR A 94 9.01 18.67 2.97
N SER A 95 8.83 18.20 1.73
CA SER A 95 7.80 18.71 0.80
C SER A 95 6.42 18.87 1.46
N ARG A 96 5.76 20.02 1.23
CA ARG A 96 4.46 20.38 1.82
C ARG A 96 4.42 20.24 3.36
N PRO A 97 5.29 20.94 4.11
CA PRO A 97 5.42 20.76 5.55
C PRO A 97 4.14 21.11 6.32
N THR A 98 3.34 22.06 5.82
CA THR A 98 2.03 22.39 6.41
C THR A 98 1.06 21.21 6.38
N LEU A 99 1.01 20.46 5.28
CA LEU A 99 0.14 19.29 5.16
C LEU A 99 0.64 18.13 6.04
N LYS A 100 1.96 17.93 6.13
CA LYS A 100 2.57 16.99 7.08
C LYS A 100 2.20 17.31 8.53
N ARG A 101 2.26 18.59 8.91
CA ARG A 101 1.82 19.02 10.25
C ARG A 101 0.33 18.79 10.46
N PHE A 102 -0.49 19.14 9.47
CA PHE A 102 -1.94 19.00 9.57
C PHE A 102 -2.36 17.53 9.74
N GLU A 103 -1.71 16.60 9.03
CA GLU A 103 -1.90 15.16 9.24
C GLU A 103 -1.56 14.74 10.69
N ARG A 104 -0.48 15.27 11.28
CA ARG A 104 -0.11 14.93 12.67
C ARG A 104 -1.13 15.43 13.67
N GLU A 105 -1.63 16.65 13.47
CA GLU A 105 -2.72 17.24 14.27
C GLU A 105 -4.00 16.40 14.11
N GLY A 106 -4.35 16.01 12.89
CA GLY A 106 -5.49 15.14 12.60
C GLY A 106 -5.38 13.75 13.25
N ASN A 107 -4.20 13.12 13.21
CA ASN A 107 -3.99 11.84 13.88
C ASN A 107 -4.12 11.97 15.41
N ASN A 108 -3.54 13.01 15.99
CA ASN A 108 -3.67 13.26 17.44
C ASN A 108 -5.14 13.40 17.83
N PHE A 109 -5.88 14.22 17.07
CA PHE A 109 -7.31 14.43 17.30
C PHE A 109 -8.12 13.15 17.12
N LEU A 110 -7.80 12.32 16.12
CA LEU A 110 -8.42 11.01 15.93
C LEU A 110 -8.23 10.10 17.14
N GLN A 111 -7.05 10.09 17.78
CA GLN A 111 -6.85 9.27 18.99
C GLN A 111 -7.73 9.76 20.15
N VAL A 112 -7.82 11.07 20.36
CA VAL A 112 -8.68 11.67 21.40
C VAL A 112 -10.15 11.34 21.13
N CYS A 113 -10.60 11.58 19.90
CA CYS A 113 -11.96 11.28 19.44
C CYS A 113 -12.34 9.82 19.67
N LYS A 114 -11.47 8.87 19.30
CA LYS A 114 -11.70 7.44 19.53
C LYS A 114 -11.79 7.08 21.02
N GLN A 115 -10.94 7.65 21.87
CA GLN A 115 -10.96 7.38 23.30
C GLN A 115 -12.25 7.90 23.93
N LEU A 116 -12.60 9.17 23.66
CA LEU A 116 -13.82 9.77 24.16
C LEU A 116 -15.07 9.03 23.65
N TYR A 117 -15.12 8.69 22.37
CA TYR A 117 -16.22 7.89 21.80
C TYR A 117 -16.39 6.53 22.51
N SER A 118 -15.30 5.87 22.87
CA SER A 118 -15.36 4.56 23.54
C SER A 118 -15.72 4.63 25.03
N LEU A 119 -15.49 5.78 25.67
CA LEU A 119 -15.67 5.97 27.11
C LEU A 119 -16.98 6.69 27.45
N ALA A 120 -17.39 7.61 26.59
CA ALA A 120 -18.68 8.27 26.73
C ALA A 120 -19.74 7.28 26.27
N ASP A 121 -20.68 6.97 27.16
CA ASP A 121 -21.91 6.24 26.87
C ASP A 121 -22.85 7.16 26.08
N LEU A 122 -22.37 7.60 24.92
CA LEU A 122 -23.17 8.35 23.96
C LEU A 122 -24.23 7.35 23.50
N ASP A 123 -25.50 7.69 23.72
CA ASP A 123 -26.65 6.99 23.12
C ASP A 123 -26.34 6.69 21.65
N PRO A 124 -26.96 5.68 21.01
CA PRO A 124 -26.69 5.34 19.62
C PRO A 124 -27.08 6.52 18.72
N VAL A 125 -26.16 7.48 18.59
CA VAL A 125 -26.31 8.64 17.76
C VAL A 125 -25.85 8.16 16.41
N ASP A 126 -26.81 7.62 15.65
CA ASP A 126 -26.78 7.32 14.23
C ASP A 126 -26.38 8.54 13.34
N ARG A 127 -25.78 9.60 13.90
CA ARG A 127 -25.44 10.85 13.20
C ARG A 127 -23.95 11.10 13.04
N VAL A 128 -23.06 10.34 13.68
CA VAL A 128 -21.62 10.66 13.63
C VAL A 128 -20.81 9.56 13.02
N ASP A 129 -20.09 9.93 11.96
CA ASP A 129 -19.22 9.01 11.27
C ASP A 129 -17.80 9.10 11.83
N LEU A 130 -17.51 8.32 12.88
CA LEU A 130 -16.13 8.12 13.36
C LEU A 130 -15.22 7.60 12.23
N ASN A 131 -15.78 6.97 11.19
CA ASN A 131 -14.98 6.50 10.06
C ASN A 131 -14.56 7.63 9.14
N ALA A 132 -15.24 8.78 9.11
CA ALA A 132 -14.86 9.90 8.26
C ALA A 132 -13.40 10.35 8.51
N LEU A 133 -13.02 10.56 9.78
CA LEU A 133 -11.63 10.90 10.10
C LEU A 133 -10.68 9.70 9.95
N ARG A 134 -11.13 8.47 10.22
CA ARG A 134 -10.30 7.26 10.03
C ARG A 134 -9.93 7.05 8.57
N GLU A 135 -10.89 7.20 7.66
CA GLU A 135 -10.71 7.07 6.22
C GLU A 135 -9.84 8.20 5.69
N ALA A 136 -10.11 9.46 6.08
CA ALA A 136 -9.26 10.58 5.72
C ALA A 136 -7.81 10.38 6.16
N MET A 137 -7.60 9.93 7.41
CA MET A 137 -6.26 9.61 7.92
C MET A 137 -5.61 8.44 7.18
N GLY A 138 -6.39 7.43 6.76
CA GLY A 138 -5.93 6.34 5.92
C GLY A 138 -5.46 6.81 4.56
N VAL A 139 -6.25 7.65 3.88
CA VAL A 139 -5.88 8.27 2.60
C VAL A 139 -4.63 9.13 2.75
N MET A 140 -4.48 9.87 3.85
CA MET A 140 -3.29 10.67 4.12
C MET A 140 -2.00 9.84 4.20
N GLN A 141 -2.06 8.54 4.49
CA GLN A 141 -0.88 7.67 4.49
C GLN A 141 -0.47 7.18 3.10
N HIS A 142 -1.23 7.51 2.04
CA HIS A 142 -0.81 7.24 0.67
C HIS A 142 0.58 7.83 0.41
N HIS A 143 1.39 7.12 -0.38
CA HIS A 143 2.79 7.49 -0.63
C HIS A 143 2.95 8.73 -1.52
N ASP A 144 1.85 9.30 -2.03
CA ASP A 144 1.79 10.65 -2.60
C ASP A 144 0.89 11.62 -1.81
N ALA A 145 0.52 11.29 -0.58
CA ALA A 145 -0.22 12.20 0.29
C ALA A 145 0.71 12.79 1.34
N ILE A 146 1.03 12.04 2.40
CA ILE A 146 1.92 12.52 3.47
C ILE A 146 3.32 12.90 2.96
N THR A 147 3.76 12.33 1.84
CA THR A 147 5.06 12.64 1.21
C THR A 147 5.08 13.99 0.51
N GLY A 148 3.94 14.53 0.08
CA GLY A 148 3.84 15.82 -0.58
C GLY A 148 4.29 15.82 -2.05
N THR A 149 4.19 14.68 -2.73
CA THR A 149 4.60 14.47 -4.14
C THR A 149 3.47 14.60 -5.15
N GLU A 150 2.24 14.87 -4.70
CA GLU A 150 1.05 15.08 -5.52
C GLU A 150 0.96 16.47 -6.17
N LYS A 151 0.06 16.57 -7.16
CA LYS A 151 -0.32 17.86 -7.77
C LYS A 151 -1.07 18.74 -6.77
N GLN A 152 -0.97 20.06 -6.95
CA GLN A 152 -1.54 21.02 -5.99
C GLN A 152 -3.04 20.84 -5.70
N HIS A 153 -3.86 20.52 -6.71
CA HIS A 153 -5.29 20.32 -6.48
C HIS A 153 -5.58 19.05 -5.66
N VAL A 154 -4.74 18.02 -5.78
CA VAL A 154 -4.82 16.80 -4.96
C VAL A 154 -4.42 17.12 -3.52
N ALA A 155 -3.36 17.93 -3.33
CA ALA A 155 -2.96 18.43 -2.00
C ALA A 155 -4.10 19.20 -1.30
N ASN A 156 -4.80 20.04 -2.07
CA ASN A 156 -5.97 20.78 -1.57
C ASN A 156 -7.11 19.82 -1.21
N ASP A 157 -7.30 18.75 -1.98
CA ASP A 157 -8.31 17.73 -1.70
C ASP A 157 -7.99 16.94 -0.42
N TYR A 158 -6.73 16.57 -0.22
CA TYR A 158 -6.24 15.96 1.02
C TYR A 158 -6.50 16.85 2.25
N ALA A 159 -6.21 18.15 2.15
CA ALA A 159 -6.52 19.09 3.23
C ALA A 159 -8.05 19.19 3.47
N ARG A 160 -8.85 19.17 2.40
CA ARG A 160 -10.32 19.21 2.48
C ARG A 160 -10.89 17.97 3.19
N ILE A 161 -10.50 16.76 2.79
CA ILE A 161 -11.01 15.53 3.42
C ILE A 161 -10.58 15.42 4.88
N LEU A 162 -9.33 15.84 5.20
CA LEU A 162 -8.83 15.83 6.56
C LEU A 162 -9.58 16.83 7.45
N SER A 163 -9.80 18.05 6.96
CA SER A 163 -10.60 19.05 7.67
C SER A 163 -12.03 18.59 7.91
N ASN A 164 -12.67 17.96 6.91
CA ASN A 164 -14.01 17.42 7.07
C ASN A 164 -14.05 16.30 8.11
N GLY A 165 -13.10 15.36 8.08
CA GLY A 165 -13.01 14.30 9.09
C GLY A 165 -12.81 14.85 10.50
N ILE A 166 -11.98 15.88 10.67
CA ILE A 166 -11.77 16.53 11.98
C ILE A 166 -13.08 17.11 12.51
N LYS A 167 -13.86 17.80 11.68
CA LYS A 167 -15.16 18.38 12.10
C LYS A 167 -16.17 17.35 12.58
N GLU A 168 -16.22 16.18 11.94
CA GLU A 168 -17.09 15.08 12.41
C GLU A 168 -16.67 14.61 13.82
N CYS A 169 -15.36 14.50 14.05
CA CYS A 169 -14.85 14.15 15.38
C CYS A 169 -15.00 15.28 16.41
N GLU A 170 -14.99 16.56 16.01
CA GLU A 170 -15.25 17.68 16.92
C GLU A 170 -16.60 17.53 17.61
N TRP A 171 -17.63 17.14 16.85
CA TRP A 171 -18.95 16.88 17.42
C TRP A 171 -18.92 15.76 18.48
N ILE A 172 -18.23 14.66 18.21
CA ILE A 172 -18.08 13.55 19.17
C ILE A 172 -17.39 14.04 20.44
N THR A 173 -16.23 14.67 20.28
CA THR A 173 -15.40 15.11 21.40
C THR A 173 -16.13 16.15 22.26
N ALA A 174 -16.91 17.05 21.64
CA ALA A 174 -17.70 18.06 22.34
C ALA A 174 -18.90 17.45 23.08
N THR A 175 -19.51 16.38 22.56
CA THR A 175 -20.65 15.71 23.22
C THR A 175 -20.19 14.81 24.37
N ALA A 176 -18.97 14.28 24.28
CA ALA A 176 -18.40 13.38 25.28
C ALA A 176 -17.79 14.09 26.51
N LEU A 177 -17.59 15.42 26.45
CA LEU A 177 -17.04 16.25 27.53
C LEU A 177 -18.16 16.98 28.29
#